data_AF-A0A1H9AAX0-F1
#
_entry.id   AF-A0A1H9AAX0-F1
#
_cell.length_a   1.000
_cell.length_b   1.000
_cell.length_c   1.000
_cell.angle_alpha   90.00
_cell.angle_beta   90.00
_cell.angle_gamma   90.00
#
_symmetry.space_group_name_H-M   'P 1'
#
loop_
_entity.id
_entity.type
_entity.pdbx_description
1 polymer ?
#
loop_
_entity_poly.entity_id
_entity_poly.type
_entity_poly.pdbx_seq_one_letter_code
_entity_poly.pdbx_strand_id
1 'polypeptide(L)'
;MKKQLWIFSSVIIIIFLSGCALTPTQKEAASRFAQASADIGDFAAAEFNHFRAATIDMNVTSIAIHGKAKLLNDKNEPNLDEALKSESVIERVKSAQALSSYGRLLMSLVTETQEAELKQASNNFVNSFKSVSGKKLSDAQYEALGQLVHAIGSFWVEAKRAEAVRSIVKNTGLDIEKLCDLLIEDFNKTGLQNAQGFDATITNLSADADIALAKSASYTDRLIAINGFKQAFIERERLNHISKTAITTFIKLKAANAQLIQAIENNNLSIDDIKAVGQEMNNLRSAITALSNK
;
A
#
# COMPACT_ATOMS: atom_id res chain seq x y z
N MET A 1 71.05 -1.52 31.12
CA MET A 1 69.72 -2.16 31.05
C MET A 1 68.63 -1.09 30.97
N LYS A 2 68.26 -0.65 29.76
CA LYS A 2 67.12 0.27 29.51
C LYS A 2 66.59 0.03 28.09
N LYS A 3 65.69 -0.95 27.96
CA LYS A 3 64.82 -1.16 26.80
C LYS A 3 63.62 -1.96 27.30
N GLN A 4 62.44 -1.34 27.50
CA GLN A 4 61.12 -1.99 27.49
C GLN A 4 59.96 -1.12 28.02
N LEU A 5 59.87 0.16 27.63
CA LEU A 5 58.64 0.91 27.90
C LEU A 5 58.44 1.93 26.79
N TRP A 6 57.96 1.50 25.62
CA TRP A 6 57.42 2.41 24.59
C TRP A 6 56.61 1.69 23.51
N ILE A 7 55.81 0.68 23.85
CA ILE A 7 54.84 0.06 22.92
C ILE A 7 53.59 -0.36 23.69
N PHE A 8 52.81 0.59 24.23
CA PHE A 8 51.47 0.28 24.78
C PHE A 8 50.47 1.46 24.68
N SER A 9 50.61 2.35 23.69
CA SER A 9 49.67 3.48 23.51
C SER A 9 49.05 3.57 22.11
N SER A 10 48.74 2.44 21.47
CA SER A 10 48.11 2.47 20.13
C SER A 10 46.99 1.45 19.86
N VAL A 11 46.33 0.86 20.87
CA VAL A 11 45.35 -0.23 20.62
C VAL A 11 43.96 -0.06 21.29
N ILE A 12 43.54 1.14 21.72
CA ILE A 12 42.19 1.31 22.31
C ILE A 12 41.44 2.49 21.69
N ILE A 13 41.13 2.44 20.38
CA ILE A 13 40.04 3.21 19.74
C ILE A 13 39.50 2.45 18.51
N ILE A 14 38.94 1.24 18.66
CA ILE A 14 38.12 0.57 17.60
C ILE A 14 36.93 -0.20 18.22
N ILE A 15 36.26 0.35 19.26
CA ILE A 15 35.11 -0.35 19.89
C ILE A 15 33.81 0.50 19.93
N PHE A 16 33.79 1.75 19.46
CA PHE A 16 32.58 2.60 19.52
C PHE A 16 31.86 2.90 18.19
N LEU A 17 32.28 2.32 17.06
CA LEU A 17 31.61 2.57 15.77
C LEU A 17 30.41 1.63 15.49
N SER A 18 30.19 0.61 16.30
CA SER A 18 29.08 -0.34 16.15
C SER A 18 27.72 0.22 16.64
N GLY A 19 27.68 1.44 17.19
CA GLY A 19 26.50 1.98 17.88
C GLY A 19 25.54 2.83 17.04
N CYS A 20 25.92 3.25 15.83
CA CYS A 20 25.12 4.25 15.10
C CYS A 20 24.59 3.81 13.72
N ALA A 21 25.19 2.82 13.05
CA ALA A 21 24.69 2.34 11.75
C ALA A 21 23.64 1.23 11.89
N LEU A 22 22.81 1.03 10.86
CA LEU A 22 21.98 -0.17 10.75
C LEU A 22 22.90 -1.38 10.50
N THR A 23 22.63 -2.50 11.17
CA THR A 23 23.29 -3.78 10.85
C THR A 23 22.86 -4.26 9.45
N PRO A 24 23.66 -5.11 8.77
CA PRO A 24 23.25 -5.67 7.48
C PRO A 24 21.87 -6.33 7.51
N THR A 25 21.58 -7.04 8.61
CA THR A 25 20.27 -7.63 8.90
C THR A 25 19.17 -6.59 9.00
N GLN A 26 19.38 -5.48 9.73
CA GLN A 26 18.42 -4.39 9.85
C GLN A 26 18.17 -3.71 8.50
N LYS A 27 19.23 -3.54 7.68
CA LYS A 27 19.16 -2.96 6.34
C LYS A 27 18.33 -3.85 5.40
N GLU A 28 18.58 -5.16 5.41
CA GLU A 28 17.80 -6.12 4.62
C GLU A 28 16.33 -6.12 5.05
N ALA A 29 16.09 -6.19 6.36
CA ALA A 29 14.76 -6.17 6.94
C ALA A 29 13.95 -4.93 6.54
N ALA A 30 14.54 -3.74 6.74
CA ALA A 30 13.94 -2.48 6.37
C ALA A 30 13.72 -2.37 4.85
N SER A 31 14.63 -2.90 4.03
CA SER A 31 14.47 -2.95 2.56
C SER A 31 13.28 -3.82 2.16
N ARG A 32 13.13 -5.02 2.74
CA ARG A 32 12.01 -5.92 2.44
C ARG A 32 10.67 -5.31 2.85
N PHE A 33 10.61 -4.72 4.05
CA PHE A 33 9.43 -4.00 4.51
C PHE A 33 9.09 -2.81 3.61
N ALA A 34 10.11 -1.99 3.27
CA ALA A 34 9.97 -0.83 2.40
C ALA A 34 9.41 -1.22 1.02
N GLN A 35 9.94 -2.29 0.41
CA GLN A 35 9.43 -2.82 -0.84
C GLN A 35 7.99 -3.31 -0.70
N ALA A 36 7.68 -4.04 0.38
CA ALA A 36 6.34 -4.55 0.64
C ALA A 36 5.31 -3.42 0.76
N SER A 37 5.62 -2.36 1.52
CA SER A 37 4.77 -1.17 1.65
C SER A 37 4.55 -0.44 0.33
N ALA A 38 5.62 -0.27 -0.47
CA ALA A 38 5.54 0.32 -1.80
C ALA A 38 4.60 -0.47 -2.71
N ASP A 39 4.86 -1.77 -2.83
CA ASP A 39 4.13 -2.67 -3.73
C ASP A 39 2.66 -2.80 -3.35
N ILE A 40 2.32 -3.03 -2.07
CA ILE A 40 0.91 -3.17 -1.67
C ILE A 40 0.16 -1.84 -1.75
N GLY A 41 0.82 -0.71 -1.50
CA GLY A 41 0.22 0.61 -1.66
C GLY A 41 -0.08 0.92 -3.12
N ASP A 42 0.84 0.63 -4.04
CA ASP A 42 0.60 0.78 -5.48
C ASP A 42 -0.52 -0.15 -5.97
N PHE A 43 -0.50 -1.40 -5.51
CA PHE A 43 -1.54 -2.38 -5.80
C PHE A 43 -2.92 -1.90 -5.36
N ALA A 44 -3.06 -1.47 -4.11
CA ALA A 44 -4.34 -1.00 -3.59
C ALA A 44 -4.85 0.24 -4.34
N ALA A 45 -3.96 1.18 -4.67
CA ALA A 45 -4.32 2.33 -5.48
C ALA A 45 -4.83 1.92 -6.88
N ALA A 46 -4.20 0.93 -7.52
CA ALA A 46 -4.66 0.41 -8.80
C ALA A 46 -6.04 -0.28 -8.68
N GLU A 47 -6.25 -1.09 -7.65
CA GLU A 47 -7.51 -1.82 -7.47
C GLU A 47 -8.68 -0.89 -7.12
N PHE A 48 -8.48 0.19 -6.37
CA PHE A 48 -9.56 1.16 -6.14
C PHE A 48 -10.00 1.87 -7.43
N ASN A 49 -9.05 2.17 -8.32
CA ASN A 49 -9.37 2.69 -9.65
C ASN A 49 -10.10 1.64 -10.51
N HIS A 50 -9.65 0.37 -10.45
CA HIS A 50 -10.31 -0.75 -11.14
C HIS A 50 -11.74 -0.93 -10.65
N PHE A 51 -11.98 -1.00 -9.33
CA PHE A 51 -13.32 -1.17 -8.76
C PHE A 51 -14.27 -0.10 -9.28
N ARG A 52 -13.86 1.17 -9.32
CA ARG A 52 -14.70 2.24 -9.85
C ARG A 52 -14.99 2.08 -11.33
N ALA A 53 -13.96 1.82 -12.14
CA ALA A 53 -14.11 1.65 -13.59
C ALA A 53 -15.03 0.45 -13.90
N ALA A 54 -14.80 -0.69 -13.27
CA ALA A 54 -15.61 -1.89 -13.43
C ALA A 54 -17.04 -1.70 -12.93
N THR A 55 -17.28 -0.95 -11.85
CA THR A 55 -18.63 -0.58 -11.40
C THR A 55 -19.37 0.23 -12.46
N ILE A 56 -18.71 1.24 -13.05
CA ILE A 56 -19.29 2.05 -14.12
C ILE A 56 -19.65 1.15 -15.32
N ASP A 57 -18.71 0.31 -15.76
CA ASP A 57 -18.93 -0.59 -16.91
C ASP A 57 -20.06 -1.58 -16.64
N MET A 58 -20.13 -2.17 -15.44
CA MET A 58 -21.21 -3.08 -15.06
C MET A 58 -22.57 -2.37 -15.01
N ASN A 59 -22.61 -1.13 -14.52
CA ASN A 59 -23.83 -0.32 -14.50
C ASN A 59 -24.27 0.09 -15.92
N VAL A 60 -23.34 0.38 -16.83
CA VAL A 60 -23.64 0.59 -18.25
C VAL A 60 -24.24 -0.68 -18.86
N THR A 61 -23.68 -1.85 -18.57
CA THR A 61 -24.25 -3.13 -19.02
C THR A 61 -25.65 -3.36 -18.43
N SER A 62 -25.87 -3.05 -17.14
CA SER A 62 -27.21 -3.15 -16.53
C SER A 62 -28.23 -2.24 -17.23
N ILE A 63 -27.83 -1.03 -17.65
CA ILE A 63 -28.69 -0.13 -18.45
C ILE A 63 -29.01 -0.74 -19.81
N ALA A 64 -28.03 -1.38 -20.47
CA ALA A 64 -28.28 -2.05 -21.74
C ALA A 64 -29.28 -3.21 -21.60
N ILE A 65 -29.37 -3.83 -20.42
CA ILE A 65 -30.28 -4.93 -20.13
C ILE A 65 -31.68 -4.45 -19.72
N HIS A 66 -31.79 -3.50 -18.79
CA HIS A 66 -33.06 -3.12 -18.14
C HIS A 66 -33.49 -1.67 -18.38
N GLY A 67 -32.69 -0.90 -19.12
CA GLY A 67 -32.87 0.54 -19.27
C GLY A 67 -32.41 1.34 -18.06
N LYS A 68 -32.41 2.67 -18.20
CA LYS A 68 -31.79 3.60 -17.23
C LYS A 68 -32.50 3.73 -15.87
N ALA A 69 -33.77 3.30 -15.76
CA ALA A 69 -34.63 3.62 -14.63
C ALA A 69 -34.11 3.12 -13.27
N LYS A 70 -33.33 2.03 -13.26
CA LYS A 70 -32.78 1.42 -12.04
C LYS A 70 -31.57 2.18 -11.48
N LEU A 71 -30.95 3.05 -12.27
CA LEU A 71 -29.68 3.71 -11.96
C LEU A 71 -29.82 5.23 -12.04
N LEU A 72 -31.01 5.78 -11.80
CA LEU A 72 -31.20 7.23 -11.75
C LEU A 72 -30.95 7.75 -10.34
N ASN A 73 -30.23 8.87 -10.23
CA ASN A 73 -30.17 9.65 -8.99
C ASN A 73 -31.46 10.46 -8.76
N ASP A 74 -31.54 11.18 -7.64
CA ASP A 74 -32.65 12.07 -7.28
C ASP A 74 -32.96 13.17 -8.32
N LYS A 75 -32.05 13.41 -9.27
CA LYS A 75 -32.18 14.38 -10.36
C LYS A 75 -32.58 13.73 -11.69
N ASN A 76 -32.92 12.44 -11.70
CA ASN A 76 -33.19 11.65 -12.90
C ASN A 76 -32.00 11.54 -13.89
N GLU A 77 -30.78 11.61 -13.38
CA GLU A 77 -29.54 11.42 -14.16
C GLU A 77 -28.93 10.04 -13.87
N PRO A 78 -28.31 9.36 -14.85
CA PRO A 78 -27.61 8.09 -14.60
C PRO A 78 -26.50 8.22 -13.55
N ASN A 79 -26.59 7.42 -12.50
CA ASN A 79 -25.63 7.31 -11.42
C ASN A 79 -24.83 6.01 -11.57
N LEU A 80 -23.72 6.10 -12.31
CA LEU A 80 -22.94 4.91 -12.69
C LEU A 80 -21.92 4.50 -11.63
N ASP A 81 -21.62 5.34 -10.64
CA ASP A 81 -20.57 5.10 -9.65
C ASP A 81 -21.07 5.26 -8.20
N GLU A 82 -22.37 5.13 -7.93
CA GLU A 82 -22.96 5.36 -6.60
C GLU A 82 -22.23 4.62 -5.47
N ALA A 83 -21.94 3.33 -5.70
CA ALA A 83 -21.27 2.47 -4.74
C ALA A 83 -19.79 2.85 -4.52
N LEU A 84 -19.20 3.61 -5.45
CA LEU A 84 -17.78 3.95 -5.52
C LEU A 84 -17.58 5.38 -6.06
N LYS A 85 -18.17 6.36 -5.37
CA LYS A 85 -18.09 7.76 -5.77
C LYS A 85 -16.65 8.21 -5.97
N SER A 86 -16.44 9.06 -6.98
CA SER A 86 -15.11 9.55 -7.34
C SER A 86 -14.33 10.12 -6.16
N GLU A 87 -14.97 10.89 -5.29
CA GLU A 87 -14.33 11.53 -4.14
C GLU A 87 -13.80 10.49 -3.14
N SER A 88 -14.62 9.50 -2.80
CA SER A 88 -14.23 8.41 -1.89
C SER A 88 -13.06 7.59 -2.46
N VAL A 89 -13.14 7.26 -3.75
CA VAL A 89 -12.07 6.51 -4.43
C VAL A 89 -10.78 7.30 -4.48
N ILE A 90 -10.83 8.61 -4.76
CA ILE A 90 -9.65 9.49 -4.72
C ILE A 90 -9.01 9.51 -3.32
N GLU A 91 -9.81 9.59 -2.27
CA GLU A 91 -9.30 9.53 -0.89
C GLU A 91 -8.60 8.20 -0.60
N ARG A 92 -9.19 7.06 -1.00
CA ARG A 92 -8.57 5.74 -0.80
C ARG A 92 -7.31 5.54 -1.62
N VAL A 93 -7.29 6.04 -2.86
CA VAL A 93 -6.08 6.07 -3.69
C VAL A 93 -4.97 6.88 -3.01
N LYS A 94 -5.29 8.05 -2.44
CA LYS A 94 -4.30 8.85 -1.68
C LYS A 94 -3.79 8.10 -0.45
N SER A 95 -4.66 7.41 0.29
CA SER A 95 -4.25 6.60 1.46
C SER A 95 -3.30 5.48 1.07
N ALA A 96 -3.61 4.76 -0.01
CA ALA A 96 -2.74 3.73 -0.56
C ALA A 96 -1.39 4.30 -1.07
N GLN A 97 -1.42 5.47 -1.73
CA GLN A 97 -0.23 6.19 -2.19
C GLN A 97 0.64 6.71 -1.05
N ALA A 98 0.06 7.08 0.10
CA ALA A 98 0.82 7.48 1.28
C ALA A 98 1.62 6.30 1.85
N LEU A 99 1.01 5.11 1.93
CA LEU A 99 1.71 3.88 2.31
C LEU A 99 2.82 3.54 1.29
N SER A 100 2.52 3.69 0.01
CA SER A 100 3.50 3.43 -1.04
C SER A 100 4.70 4.38 -0.97
N SER A 101 4.43 5.67 -0.77
CA SER A 101 5.47 6.70 -0.64
C SER A 101 6.32 6.53 0.62
N TYR A 102 5.72 6.06 1.71
CA TYR A 102 6.45 5.65 2.91
C TYR A 102 7.45 4.53 2.62
N GLY A 103 6.99 3.47 1.93
CA GLY A 103 7.85 2.39 1.47
C GLY A 103 9.02 2.88 0.62
N ARG A 104 8.76 3.73 -0.38
CA ARG A 104 9.82 4.29 -1.25
C ARG A 104 10.82 5.18 -0.50
N LEU A 105 10.36 5.97 0.47
CA LEU A 105 11.24 6.77 1.32
C LEU A 105 12.16 5.87 2.14
N LEU A 106 11.61 4.86 2.82
CA LEU A 106 12.41 3.91 3.59
C LEU A 106 13.42 3.18 2.69
N MET A 107 12.99 2.73 1.51
CA MET A 107 13.88 2.09 0.53
C MET A 107 15.03 3.01 0.15
N SER A 108 14.73 4.28 -0.14
CA SER A 108 15.74 5.28 -0.53
C SER A 108 16.76 5.55 0.59
N LEU A 109 16.32 5.47 1.85
CA LEU A 109 17.18 5.66 3.02
C LEU A 109 18.09 4.45 3.29
N VAL A 110 17.61 3.24 3.02
CA VAL A 110 18.35 2.00 3.30
C VAL A 110 19.13 1.47 2.10
N THR A 111 19.03 2.09 0.92
CA THR A 111 19.83 1.74 -0.26
C THR A 111 20.80 2.87 -0.60
N GLU A 112 21.80 2.58 -1.44
CA GLU A 112 22.72 3.59 -1.95
C GLU A 112 22.03 4.45 -3.02
N THR A 113 21.15 5.34 -2.56
CA THR A 113 20.37 6.26 -3.41
C THR A 113 21.07 7.62 -3.53
N GLN A 114 20.93 8.28 -4.68
CA GLN A 114 21.46 9.63 -4.88
C GLN A 114 20.67 10.67 -4.07
N GLU A 115 21.31 11.78 -3.69
CA GLU A 115 20.67 12.83 -2.87
C GLU A 115 19.37 13.37 -3.51
N ALA A 116 19.37 13.57 -4.84
CA ALA A 116 18.21 14.07 -5.57
C ALA A 116 17.01 13.10 -5.51
N GLU A 117 17.27 11.80 -5.66
CA GLU A 117 16.26 10.74 -5.58
C GLU A 117 15.69 10.63 -4.16
N LEU A 118 16.54 10.70 -3.15
CA LEU A 118 16.11 10.70 -1.75
C LEU A 118 15.26 11.94 -1.41
N LYS A 119 15.66 13.11 -1.91
CA LYS A 119 14.88 14.35 -1.76
C LYS A 119 13.50 14.23 -2.39
N GLN A 120 13.43 13.66 -3.60
CA GLN A 120 12.17 13.40 -4.27
C GLN A 120 11.29 12.43 -3.46
N ALA A 121 11.85 11.31 -2.98
CA ALA A 121 11.13 10.34 -2.18
C ALA A 121 10.56 10.95 -0.88
N SER A 122 11.35 11.78 -0.20
CA SER A 122 10.91 12.50 1.01
C SER A 122 9.79 13.50 0.71
N ASN A 123 9.93 14.31 -0.33
CA ASN A 123 8.89 15.26 -0.74
C ASN A 123 7.57 14.54 -1.09
N ASN A 124 7.66 13.43 -1.83
CA ASN A 124 6.50 12.61 -2.18
C ASN A 124 5.83 12.06 -0.93
N PHE A 125 6.59 11.45 -0.02
CA PHE A 125 6.06 10.96 1.25
C PHE A 125 5.36 12.06 2.05
N VAL A 126 6.02 13.20 2.25
CA VAL A 126 5.45 14.34 2.99
C VAL A 126 4.13 14.81 2.37
N ASN A 127 4.09 14.96 1.04
CA ASN A 127 2.90 15.43 0.34
C ASN A 127 1.75 14.43 0.41
N SER A 128 2.02 13.14 0.17
CA SER A 128 1.00 12.09 0.24
C SER A 128 0.50 11.92 1.67
N PHE A 129 1.39 11.89 2.65
CA PHE A 129 1.03 11.68 4.06
C PHE A 129 0.23 12.85 4.63
N LYS A 130 0.62 14.11 4.33
CA LYS A 130 -0.15 15.32 4.67
C LYS A 130 -1.62 15.25 4.26
N SER A 131 -1.89 14.61 3.13
CA SER A 131 -3.23 14.56 2.55
C SER A 131 -4.15 13.54 3.22
N VAL A 132 -3.61 12.63 4.04
CA VAL A 132 -4.36 11.51 4.62
C VAL A 132 -4.21 11.37 6.14
N SER A 133 -3.15 11.91 6.73
CA SER A 133 -3.01 11.93 8.18
C SER A 133 -3.85 13.07 8.75
N GLY A 134 -4.88 12.74 9.53
CA GLY A 134 -5.69 13.73 10.27
C GLY A 134 -4.89 14.59 11.26
N LYS A 135 -3.61 14.24 11.48
CA LYS A 135 -2.59 15.10 12.07
C LYS A 135 -1.73 15.68 10.95
N LYS A 136 -1.71 17.01 10.82
CA LYS A 136 -0.55 17.66 10.19
C LYS A 136 0.66 17.29 11.05
N LEU A 137 1.69 16.63 10.51
CA LEU A 137 2.98 16.58 11.21
C LEU A 137 3.34 18.02 11.62
N SER A 138 3.97 18.22 12.76
CA SER A 138 4.37 19.58 13.14
C SER A 138 5.36 20.12 12.11
N ASP A 139 5.43 21.45 11.95
CA ASP A 139 6.43 22.06 11.06
C ASP A 139 7.85 21.59 11.43
N ALA A 140 8.12 21.34 12.72
CA ALA A 140 9.37 20.75 13.19
C ALA A 140 9.62 19.31 12.71
N GLN A 141 8.59 18.49 12.54
CA GLN A 141 8.71 17.13 11.97
C GLN A 141 8.93 17.19 10.45
N TYR A 142 8.33 18.16 9.76
CA TYR A 142 8.60 18.40 8.32
C TYR A 142 9.99 18.98 8.09
N GLU A 143 10.42 19.89 8.94
CA GLU A 143 11.73 20.51 8.90
C GLU A 143 12.80 19.49 9.29
N ALA A 144 12.53 18.58 10.24
CA ALA A 144 13.42 17.45 10.53
C ALA A 144 13.54 16.49 9.35
N LEU A 145 12.45 16.17 8.63
CA LEU A 145 12.46 15.37 7.39
C LEU A 145 13.22 16.08 6.25
N GLY A 146 13.03 17.39 6.09
CA GLY A 146 13.72 18.22 5.10
C GLY A 146 15.20 18.44 5.39
N GLN A 147 15.57 18.63 6.67
CA GLN A 147 16.95 18.71 7.15
C GLN A 147 17.66 17.37 7.03
N LEU A 148 16.95 16.25 7.26
CA LEU A 148 17.46 14.90 7.03
C LEU A 148 17.91 14.69 5.59
N VAL A 149 17.12 15.16 4.63
CA VAL A 149 17.43 15.10 3.21
C VAL A 149 18.64 15.96 2.85
N HIS A 150 18.71 17.20 3.36
CA HIS A 150 19.83 18.11 3.10
C HIS A 150 21.16 17.63 3.71
N ALA A 151 21.12 16.84 4.79
CA ALA A 151 22.32 16.33 5.44
C ALA A 151 22.93 15.09 4.74
N ILE A 152 22.25 14.49 3.77
CA ILE A 152 22.68 13.23 3.12
C ILE A 152 23.60 13.47 1.89
N GLY A 153 23.91 14.73 1.57
CA GLY A 153 24.73 15.12 0.41
C GLY A 153 26.25 14.97 0.50
N SER A 154 26.83 14.45 1.59
CA SER A 154 28.31 14.44 1.72
C SER A 154 28.87 13.23 2.48
N PHE A 155 29.44 12.25 1.75
CA PHE A 155 30.43 11.19 2.09
C PHE A 155 30.43 10.50 3.49
N TRP A 156 29.45 10.77 4.34
CA TRP A 156 29.28 10.46 5.76
C TRP A 156 27.76 10.59 5.98
N VAL A 157 26.98 9.68 6.57
CA VAL A 157 27.26 8.59 7.50
C VAL A 157 26.08 7.63 7.42
N GLU A 158 26.32 6.33 7.30
CA GLU A 158 25.27 5.31 7.45
C GLU A 158 24.51 5.45 8.79
N ALA A 159 25.12 6.12 9.76
CA ALA A 159 24.49 6.58 11.00
C ALA A 159 23.36 7.61 10.83
N LYS A 160 23.49 8.57 9.90
CA LYS A 160 22.45 9.58 9.65
C LYS A 160 21.26 8.97 8.93
N ARG A 161 21.50 8.05 7.99
CA ARG A 161 20.45 7.23 7.37
C ARG A 161 19.75 6.34 8.39
N ALA A 162 20.52 5.71 9.28
CA ALA A 162 19.95 4.94 10.39
C ALA A 162 19.08 5.83 11.29
N GLU A 163 19.58 6.99 11.73
CA GLU A 163 18.84 7.98 12.51
C GLU A 163 17.55 8.42 11.80
N ALA A 164 17.60 8.64 10.48
CA ALA A 164 16.46 8.94 9.64
C ALA A 164 15.37 7.86 9.72
N VAL A 165 15.76 6.62 9.44
CA VAL A 165 14.86 5.47 9.45
C VAL A 165 14.24 5.33 10.84
N ARG A 166 15.05 5.41 11.90
CA ARG A 166 14.56 5.33 13.28
C ARG A 166 13.52 6.42 13.59
N SER A 167 13.84 7.66 13.23
CA SER A 167 12.96 8.81 13.47
C SER A 167 11.65 8.69 12.70
N ILE A 168 11.72 8.37 11.40
CA ILE A 168 10.55 8.24 10.53
C ILE A 168 9.64 7.12 11.03
N VAL A 169 10.18 5.90 11.17
CA VAL A 169 9.39 4.72 11.58
C VAL A 169 8.72 4.96 12.94
N LYS A 170 9.44 5.55 13.91
CA LYS A 170 8.88 5.87 15.23
C LYS A 170 7.77 6.91 15.16
N ASN A 171 7.95 7.98 14.38
CA ASN A 171 7.00 9.08 14.33
C ASN A 171 5.77 8.77 13.48
N THR A 172 5.88 7.87 12.50
CA THR A 172 4.79 7.54 11.57
C THR A 172 4.16 6.18 11.85
N GLY A 173 4.74 5.37 12.74
CA GLY A 173 4.34 3.98 12.99
C GLY A 173 2.83 3.79 13.21
N LEU A 174 2.24 4.54 14.16
CA LEU A 174 0.80 4.45 14.46
C LEU A 174 -0.09 4.85 13.27
N ASP A 175 0.34 5.81 12.47
CA ASP A 175 -0.43 6.27 11.32
C ASP A 175 -0.33 5.28 10.16
N ILE A 176 0.81 4.61 9.98
CA ILE A 176 0.96 3.48 9.05
C ILE A 176 0.07 2.31 9.46
N GLU A 177 -0.02 2.00 10.76
CA GLU A 177 -0.94 0.96 11.25
C GLU A 177 -2.40 1.31 10.94
N LYS A 178 -2.82 2.56 11.18
CA LYS A 178 -4.17 3.04 10.85
C LYS A 178 -4.44 3.01 9.35
N LEU A 179 -3.46 3.36 8.52
CA LEU A 179 -3.58 3.23 7.06
C LEU A 179 -3.77 1.77 6.66
N CYS A 180 -3.04 0.84 7.27
CA CYS A 180 -3.25 -0.60 7.03
C CYS A 180 -4.65 -1.04 7.46
N ASP A 181 -5.13 -0.62 8.63
CA ASP A 181 -6.48 -0.95 9.10
C ASP A 181 -7.58 -0.42 8.17
N LEU A 182 -7.45 0.85 7.73
CA LEU A 182 -8.35 1.45 6.77
C LEU A 182 -8.41 0.63 5.46
N LEU A 183 -7.25 0.27 4.92
CA LEU A 183 -7.16 -0.50 3.69
C LEU A 183 -7.67 -1.93 3.86
N ILE A 184 -7.47 -2.56 5.03
CA ILE A 184 -8.08 -3.86 5.37
C ILE A 184 -9.60 -3.76 5.30
N GLU A 185 -10.19 -2.73 5.89
CA GLU A 185 -11.64 -2.50 5.85
C GLU A 185 -12.13 -2.27 4.42
N ASP A 186 -11.41 -1.50 3.60
CA ASP A 186 -11.79 -1.22 2.21
C ASP A 186 -11.78 -2.46 1.31
N PHE A 187 -10.92 -3.44 1.60
CA PHE A 187 -10.89 -4.73 0.89
C PHE A 187 -11.83 -5.77 1.51
N ASN A 188 -12.45 -5.49 2.65
CA ASN A 188 -13.42 -6.39 3.25
C ASN A 188 -14.77 -6.30 2.53
N LYS A 189 -15.30 -7.46 2.15
CA LYS A 189 -16.62 -7.58 1.51
C LYS A 189 -17.78 -7.42 2.51
N THR A 190 -17.49 -7.44 3.81
CA THR A 190 -18.46 -7.16 4.87
C THR A 190 -18.23 -5.75 5.43
N GLY A 191 -19.31 -5.02 5.71
CA GLY A 191 -19.26 -3.62 6.15
C GLY A 191 -19.87 -2.66 5.12
N LEU A 192 -19.52 -1.38 5.21
CA LEU A 192 -20.00 -0.30 4.33
C LEU A 192 -18.80 0.39 3.63
N GLN A 193 -17.97 -0.41 2.95
CA GLN A 193 -16.72 0.06 2.34
C GLN A 193 -16.61 -0.37 0.86
N ASN A 194 -15.52 0.01 0.18
CA ASN A 194 -15.39 -0.09 -1.27
C ASN A 194 -15.61 -1.50 -1.85
N ALA A 195 -14.97 -2.54 -1.28
CA ALA A 195 -15.14 -3.91 -1.78
C ALA A 195 -16.59 -4.42 -1.64
N GLN A 196 -17.32 -4.00 -0.62
CA GLN A 196 -18.73 -4.34 -0.44
C GLN A 196 -19.62 -3.62 -1.47
N GLY A 197 -19.38 -2.34 -1.75
CA GLY A 197 -20.07 -1.62 -2.83
C GLY A 197 -19.82 -2.24 -4.21
N PHE A 198 -18.58 -2.69 -4.46
CA PHE A 198 -18.23 -3.41 -5.67
C PHE A 198 -18.93 -4.78 -5.78
N ASP A 199 -18.91 -5.58 -4.71
CA ASP A 199 -19.59 -6.88 -4.64
C ASP A 199 -21.11 -6.76 -4.86
N ALA A 200 -21.73 -5.70 -4.33
CA ALA A 200 -23.15 -5.41 -4.55
C ALA A 200 -23.44 -5.13 -6.04
N THR A 201 -22.58 -4.36 -6.72
CA THR A 201 -22.72 -4.09 -8.16
C THR A 201 -22.56 -5.37 -8.98
N ILE A 202 -21.57 -6.18 -8.66
CA ILE A 202 -21.34 -7.51 -9.26
C ILE A 202 -22.58 -8.41 -9.08
N THR A 203 -23.15 -8.44 -7.89
CA THR A 203 -24.33 -9.27 -7.57
C THR A 203 -25.56 -8.79 -8.34
N ASN A 204 -25.76 -7.48 -8.40
CA ASN A 204 -26.86 -6.86 -9.14
C ASN A 204 -26.79 -7.16 -10.63
N LEU A 205 -25.62 -7.00 -11.27
CA LEU A 205 -25.47 -7.29 -12.70
C LEU A 205 -25.72 -8.77 -13.01
N SER A 206 -25.22 -9.67 -12.16
CA SER A 206 -25.45 -11.11 -12.31
C SER A 206 -26.95 -11.45 -12.28
N ALA A 207 -27.68 -10.91 -11.31
CA ALA A 207 -29.13 -11.11 -11.20
C ALA A 207 -29.87 -10.48 -12.40
N ASP A 208 -29.45 -9.29 -12.82
CA ASP A 208 -30.01 -8.60 -13.96
C ASP A 208 -29.85 -9.40 -15.26
N ALA A 209 -28.66 -9.97 -15.47
CA ALA A 209 -28.37 -10.83 -16.60
C ALA A 209 -29.18 -12.13 -16.59
N ASP A 210 -29.32 -12.78 -15.44
CA ASP A 210 -30.12 -14.01 -15.29
C ASP A 210 -31.60 -13.76 -15.63
N ILE A 211 -32.18 -12.67 -15.10
CA ILE A 211 -33.57 -12.28 -15.38
C ILE A 211 -33.75 -11.98 -16.88
N ALA A 212 -32.78 -11.30 -17.50
CA ALA A 212 -32.86 -10.98 -18.91
C ALA A 212 -32.73 -12.21 -19.80
N LEU A 213 -31.82 -13.14 -19.49
CA LEU A 213 -31.70 -14.41 -20.21
C LEU A 213 -32.99 -15.22 -20.19
N ALA A 214 -33.69 -15.25 -19.05
CA ALA A 214 -34.96 -15.94 -18.92
C ALA A 214 -36.10 -15.31 -19.75
N LYS A 215 -36.00 -14.01 -20.06
CA LYS A 215 -37.05 -13.24 -20.77
C LYS A 215 -36.70 -12.90 -22.23
N SER A 216 -35.46 -13.14 -22.66
CA SER A 216 -34.94 -12.64 -23.94
C SER A 216 -35.56 -13.36 -25.14
N ALA A 217 -36.28 -12.60 -25.97
CA ALA A 217 -36.84 -13.10 -27.23
C ALA A 217 -35.84 -13.04 -28.39
N SER A 218 -34.90 -12.09 -28.40
CA SER A 218 -33.96 -11.87 -29.50
C SER A 218 -32.55 -12.42 -29.21
N TYR A 219 -31.79 -12.67 -30.28
CA TYR A 219 -30.36 -13.03 -30.15
C TYR A 219 -29.54 -11.90 -29.52
N THR A 220 -29.81 -10.65 -29.90
CA THR A 220 -29.08 -9.48 -29.41
C THR A 220 -29.25 -9.32 -27.90
N ASP A 221 -30.47 -9.44 -27.38
CA ASP A 221 -30.74 -9.33 -25.94
C ASP A 221 -30.04 -10.46 -25.16
N ARG A 222 -30.07 -11.69 -25.70
CA ARG A 222 -29.33 -12.82 -25.13
C ARG A 222 -27.83 -12.54 -25.10
N LEU A 223 -27.25 -12.00 -26.16
CA LEU A 223 -25.82 -11.72 -26.24
C LEU A 223 -25.40 -10.66 -25.20
N ILE A 224 -26.18 -9.59 -25.04
CA ILE A 224 -25.94 -8.56 -24.02
C ILE A 224 -25.99 -9.18 -22.62
N ALA A 225 -27.01 -9.98 -22.33
CA ALA A 225 -27.14 -10.62 -21.03
C ALA A 225 -26.02 -11.65 -20.75
N ILE A 226 -25.61 -12.46 -21.73
CA ILE A 226 -24.44 -13.36 -21.61
C ILE A 226 -23.18 -12.57 -21.28
N ASN A 227 -22.95 -11.45 -21.96
CA ASN A 227 -21.78 -10.60 -21.71
C ASN A 227 -21.82 -9.99 -20.30
N GLY A 228 -22.98 -9.54 -19.83
CA GLY A 228 -23.16 -9.05 -18.46
C GLY A 228 -22.90 -10.13 -17.41
N PHE A 229 -23.42 -11.36 -17.63
CA PHE A 229 -23.16 -12.49 -16.75
C PHE A 229 -21.66 -12.84 -16.71
N LYS A 230 -21.01 -12.89 -17.88
CA LYS A 230 -19.56 -13.13 -17.99
C LYS A 230 -18.76 -12.06 -17.24
N GLN A 231 -19.12 -10.78 -17.40
CA GLN A 231 -18.46 -9.68 -16.72
C GLN A 231 -18.60 -9.82 -15.20
N ALA A 232 -19.82 -10.03 -14.70
CA ALA A 232 -20.08 -10.22 -13.27
C ALA A 232 -19.31 -11.42 -12.70
N PHE A 233 -19.21 -12.52 -13.45
CA PHE A 233 -18.44 -13.70 -13.05
C PHE A 233 -16.93 -13.39 -12.92
N ILE A 234 -16.34 -12.75 -13.93
CA ILE A 234 -14.90 -12.38 -13.93
C ILE A 234 -14.59 -11.46 -12.75
N GLU A 235 -15.39 -10.41 -12.55
CA GLU A 235 -15.15 -9.45 -11.47
C GLU A 235 -15.37 -10.07 -10.09
N ARG A 236 -16.28 -11.03 -9.94
CA ARG A 236 -16.46 -11.75 -8.67
C ARG A 236 -15.24 -12.59 -8.32
N GLU A 237 -14.71 -13.34 -9.28
CA GLU A 237 -13.51 -14.15 -9.08
C GLU A 237 -12.30 -13.27 -8.75
N ARG A 238 -12.16 -12.14 -9.45
CA ARG A 238 -11.13 -11.13 -9.15
C ARG A 238 -11.27 -10.60 -7.72
N LEU A 239 -12.46 -10.12 -7.34
CA LEU A 239 -12.71 -9.57 -6.02
C LEU A 239 -12.46 -10.59 -4.89
N ASN A 240 -12.96 -11.82 -5.05
CA ASN A 240 -12.75 -12.90 -4.08
C ASN A 240 -11.26 -13.16 -3.80
N HIS A 241 -10.46 -13.17 -4.86
CA HIS A 241 -9.03 -13.41 -4.76
C HIS A 241 -8.30 -12.21 -4.16
N ILE A 242 -8.59 -11.01 -4.66
CA ILE A 242 -7.92 -9.77 -4.27
C ILE A 242 -8.24 -9.40 -2.83
N SER A 243 -9.51 -9.41 -2.40
CA SER A 243 -9.90 -9.09 -1.03
C SER A 243 -9.15 -9.95 -0.01
N LYS A 244 -9.14 -11.28 -0.19
CA LYS A 244 -8.46 -12.20 0.73
C LYS A 244 -6.96 -11.92 0.82
N THR A 245 -6.32 -11.71 -0.33
CA THR A 245 -4.86 -11.59 -0.42
C THR A 245 -4.39 -10.21 0.05
N ALA A 246 -5.11 -9.15 -0.31
CA ALA A 246 -4.85 -7.79 0.15
C ALA A 246 -4.98 -7.68 1.68
N ILE A 247 -6.08 -8.17 2.26
CA ILE A 247 -6.30 -8.18 3.72
C ILE A 247 -5.16 -8.92 4.42
N THR A 248 -4.82 -10.12 3.96
CA THR A 248 -3.73 -10.92 4.54
C THR A 248 -2.40 -10.16 4.47
N THR A 249 -2.13 -9.49 3.35
CA THR A 249 -0.89 -8.73 3.15
C THR A 249 -0.83 -7.52 4.07
N PHE A 250 -1.91 -6.75 4.20
CA PHE A 250 -1.95 -5.60 5.11
C PHE A 250 -1.82 -6.00 6.59
N ILE A 251 -2.45 -7.11 7.01
CA ILE A 251 -2.27 -7.65 8.38
C ILE A 251 -0.79 -7.97 8.64
N LYS A 252 -0.14 -8.62 7.68
CA LYS A 252 1.29 -8.96 7.80
C LYS A 252 2.18 -7.73 7.74
N LEU A 253 1.87 -6.76 6.89
CA LEU A 253 2.60 -5.50 6.83
C LEU A 253 2.48 -4.73 8.15
N LYS A 254 1.28 -4.71 8.75
CA LYS A 254 1.05 -4.11 10.07
C LYS A 254 1.91 -4.78 11.15
N ALA A 255 1.94 -6.11 11.19
CA ALA A 255 2.81 -6.86 12.10
C ALA A 255 4.30 -6.58 11.84
N ALA A 256 4.70 -6.49 10.57
CA ALA A 256 6.07 -6.15 10.16
C ALA A 256 6.48 -4.75 10.62
N ASN A 257 5.57 -3.78 10.52
CA ASN A 257 5.81 -2.42 10.96
C ASN A 257 6.05 -2.37 12.49
N ALA A 258 5.23 -3.10 13.26
CA ALA A 258 5.40 -3.22 14.71
C ALA A 258 6.77 -3.84 15.07
N GLN A 259 7.19 -4.88 14.35
CA GLN A 259 8.50 -5.49 14.55
C GLN A 259 9.65 -4.58 14.12
N LEU A 260 9.50 -3.82 13.03
CA LEU A 260 10.49 -2.84 12.61
C LEU A 260 10.65 -1.74 13.66
N ILE A 261 9.56 -1.27 14.28
CA ILE A 261 9.60 -0.33 15.41
C ILE A 261 10.37 -0.96 16.59
N GLN A 262 10.01 -2.18 17.02
CA GLN A 262 10.70 -2.87 18.12
C GLN A 262 12.19 -3.08 17.84
N ALA A 263 12.53 -3.46 16.62
CA ALA A 263 13.90 -3.64 16.15
C ALA A 263 14.73 -2.36 16.24
N ILE A 264 14.10 -1.24 15.91
CA ILE A 264 14.69 0.10 15.94
C ILE A 264 14.87 0.60 17.38
N GLU A 265 13.93 0.30 18.27
CA GLU A 265 13.95 0.76 19.66
C GLU A 265 14.88 -0.08 20.56
N ASN A 266 14.91 -1.40 20.36
CA ASN A 266 15.58 -2.33 21.27
C ASN A 266 16.92 -2.88 20.75
N ASN A 267 17.35 -2.47 19.54
CA ASN A 267 18.55 -3.00 18.85
C ASN A 267 18.59 -4.54 18.73
N ASN A 268 17.44 -5.21 18.86
CA ASN A 268 17.34 -6.66 18.90
C ASN A 268 16.34 -7.11 17.84
N LEU A 269 16.76 -8.00 16.94
CA LEU A 269 15.93 -8.47 15.82
C LEU A 269 15.93 -10.00 15.74
N SER A 270 14.74 -10.57 15.70
CA SER A 270 14.52 -11.87 15.07
C SER A 270 14.36 -11.64 13.56
N ILE A 271 15.20 -12.29 12.75
CA ILE A 271 15.18 -12.18 11.28
C ILE A 271 13.97 -12.91 10.68
N ASP A 272 13.42 -13.87 11.41
CA ASP A 272 12.47 -14.84 10.88
C ASP A 272 11.12 -14.21 10.53
N ASP A 273 10.68 -13.23 11.31
CA ASP A 273 9.38 -12.60 11.09
C ASP A 273 9.38 -11.62 9.88
N ILE A 274 10.51 -10.98 9.59
CA ILE A 274 10.63 -10.06 8.44
C ILE A 274 10.81 -10.81 7.12
N LYS A 275 11.42 -12.01 7.17
CA LYS A 275 11.41 -12.94 6.03
C LYS A 275 9.99 -13.37 5.66
N ALA A 276 9.12 -13.61 6.64
CA ALA A 276 7.73 -13.99 6.40
C ALA A 276 6.96 -12.92 5.58
N VAL A 277 7.25 -11.64 5.79
CA VAL A 277 6.63 -10.53 5.04
C VAL A 277 7.06 -10.54 3.56
N GLY A 278 8.35 -10.74 3.30
CA GLY A 278 8.89 -10.83 1.95
C GLY A 278 8.34 -12.03 1.16
N GLN A 279 8.18 -13.18 1.83
CA GLN A 279 7.59 -14.37 1.21
C GLN A 279 6.13 -14.16 0.82
N GLU A 280 5.39 -13.41 1.61
CA GLU A 280 3.97 -13.15 1.37
C GLU A 280 3.72 -12.09 0.31
N MET A 281 4.62 -11.11 0.19
CA MET A 281 4.64 -10.22 -0.98
C MET A 281 4.92 -10.96 -2.29
N ASN A 282 5.80 -11.97 -2.27
CA ASN A 282 6.01 -12.83 -3.43
C ASN A 282 4.75 -13.64 -3.76
N ASN A 283 4.03 -14.13 -2.74
CA ASN A 283 2.75 -14.82 -2.93
C ASN A 283 1.71 -13.88 -3.54
N LEU A 284 1.57 -12.66 -3.03
CA LEU A 284 0.68 -11.63 -3.59
C LEU A 284 1.04 -11.28 -5.03
N ARG A 285 2.33 -11.07 -5.33
CA ARG A 285 2.79 -10.77 -6.70
C ARG A 285 2.49 -11.93 -7.66
N SER A 286 2.66 -13.16 -7.21
CA SER A 286 2.34 -14.37 -7.98
C SER A 286 0.83 -14.49 -8.23
N ALA A 287 0.02 -14.23 -7.20
CA ALA A 287 -1.43 -14.15 -7.28
C ALA A 287 -1.92 -13.12 -8.32
N ILE A 288 -1.36 -11.90 -8.29
CA ILE A 288 -1.67 -10.82 -9.24
C ILE A 288 -1.30 -11.22 -10.68
N THR A 289 -0.12 -11.82 -10.85
CA THR A 289 0.36 -12.27 -12.18
C THR A 289 -0.52 -13.37 -12.76
N ALA A 290 -1.02 -14.28 -11.93
CA ALA A 290 -1.91 -15.35 -12.35
C ALA A 290 -3.30 -14.86 -12.78
N LEU A 291 -3.78 -13.73 -12.20
CA LEU A 291 -5.04 -13.10 -12.57
C LEU A 291 -4.93 -12.18 -13.80
N SER A 292 -3.76 -11.57 -14.03
CA SER A 292 -3.55 -10.63 -15.14
C SER A 292 -3.29 -11.32 -16.50
N ASN A 293 -2.99 -12.63 -16.48
CA ASN A 293 -2.69 -13.44 -17.67
C ASN A 293 -3.85 -14.36 -18.10
N LYS A 294 -5.07 -14.15 -17.59
CA LYS A 294 -6.30 -14.86 -17.98
C LYS A 294 -7.31 -13.88 -18.56
#